data_AF-A0A8H3G0T2-F1
#
_entry.id   AF-A0A8H3G0T2-F1
#
_cell.length_a   1.000
_cell.length_b   1.000
_cell.length_c   1.000
_cell.angle_alpha   90.00
_cell.angle_beta   90.00
_cell.angle_gamma   90.00
#
_symmetry.space_group_name_H-M   'P 1'
#
loop_
_entity.id
_entity.type
_entity.pdbx_description
1 polymer ?
#
loop_
_entity_poly.entity_id
_entity_poly.type
_entity_poly.pdbx_seq_one_letter_code
_entity_poly.pdbx_strand_id
1 'polypeptide(L)'
;MADVLTQLQDCLEQNAPPLASSNVSPSQPQNNTTNEPRSSSTLFAASQQELAQDLIKKTQQIEALIDILPGLGRSQEVQEARIAALEEELKTVEVERKIAVGEREAAIEVLERVIGGIRR
;
A
#
# COMPACT_ATOMS: atom_id res chain seq x y z
N MET A 1 -4.04 5.23 2.13
CA MET A 1 -2.84 6.08 2.13
C MET A 1 -1.67 5.38 2.82
N ALA A 2 -1.84 4.86 4.04
CA ALA A 2 -0.79 4.10 4.73
C ALA A 2 -0.45 2.76 4.06
N ASP A 3 -1.47 2.02 3.58
CA ASP A 3 -1.33 0.62 3.18
C ASP A 3 -0.30 0.37 2.04
N VAL A 4 -0.28 1.22 1.00
CA VAL A 4 0.65 1.05 -0.14
C VAL A 4 2.08 1.46 0.23
N LEU A 5 2.24 2.49 1.05
CA LEU A 5 3.55 2.92 1.54
C LEU A 5 4.12 1.90 2.53
N THR A 6 3.28 1.34 3.40
CA THR A 6 3.63 0.22 4.28
C THR A 6 4.03 -1.01 3.45
N GLN A 7 3.29 -1.33 2.39
CA GLN A 7 3.62 -2.46 1.50
C GLN A 7 4.95 -2.26 0.75
N LEU A 8 5.29 -1.03 0.38
CA LEU A 8 6.58 -0.69 -0.23
C LEU A 8 7.70 -0.80 0.81
N GLN A 9 7.47 -0.32 2.02
CA GLN A 9 8.40 -0.44 3.13
C GLN A 9 8.66 -1.91 3.49
N ASP A 10 7.62 -2.74 3.58
CA ASP A 10 7.74 -4.18 3.82
C ASP A 10 8.51 -4.88 2.68
N CYS A 11 8.27 -4.48 1.43
CA CYS A 11 9.04 -5.00 0.28
C CYS A 11 10.52 -4.61 0.34
N LEU A 12 10.86 -3.42 0.84
CA LEU A 12 12.26 -3.01 1.02
C LEU A 12 12.92 -3.71 2.21
N GLU A 13 12.18 -3.90 3.31
CA GLU A 13 12.68 -4.50 4.56
C GLU A 13 12.89 -6.02 4.41
N GLN A 14 12.01 -6.71 3.68
CA GLN A 14 12.20 -8.12 3.29
C GLN A 14 13.40 -8.34 2.35
N ASN A 15 13.82 -7.30 1.64
CA ASN A 15 14.90 -7.35 0.66
C ASN A 15 16.22 -6.77 1.18
N ALA A 16 16.30 -6.31 2.44
CA ALA A 16 17.58 -5.97 3.04
C ALA A 16 18.37 -7.28 3.24
N PRO A 17 19.40 -7.57 2.42
CA PRO A 17 20.20 -8.75 2.67
C PRO A 17 20.95 -8.53 3.99
N PRO A 18 21.32 -9.58 4.74
CA PRO A 18 22.45 -9.47 5.64
C PRO A 18 23.67 -9.18 4.77
N LEU A 19 23.97 -7.90 4.51
CA LEU A 19 25.20 -7.43 3.86
C LEU A 19 26.46 -7.87 4.64
N ALA A 20 26.30 -8.58 5.76
CA ALA A 20 27.36 -9.17 6.56
C ALA A 20 27.82 -10.57 6.08
N SER A 21 27.07 -11.32 5.26
CA SER A 21 27.37 -12.75 5.02
C SER A 21 27.95 -13.12 3.64
N SER A 22 27.92 -12.22 2.65
CA SER A 22 28.54 -12.46 1.33
C SER A 22 29.88 -11.72 1.20
N ASN A 23 30.77 -11.95 2.16
CA ASN A 23 32.17 -11.57 2.02
C ASN A 23 32.86 -12.58 1.07
N VAL A 24 32.76 -12.34 -0.24
CA VAL A 24 33.52 -13.07 -1.26
C VAL A 24 34.99 -12.68 -1.11
N SER A 25 35.72 -13.41 -0.27
CA SER A 25 37.18 -13.30 -0.16
C SER A 25 37.83 -14.12 -1.28
N PRO A 26 38.68 -13.53 -2.14
CA PRO A 26 39.47 -14.30 -3.08
C PRO A 26 40.69 -14.88 -2.37
N SER A 27 40.86 -16.21 -2.53
CA SER A 27 42.14 -16.92 -2.54
C SER A 27 42.87 -17.14 -1.20
N GLN A 28 42.65 -18.30 -0.58
CA GLN A 28 43.68 -18.97 0.24
C GLN A 28 43.52 -20.50 0.16
N PRO A 29 44.62 -21.27 -0.06
CA PRO A 29 44.56 -22.73 -0.04
C PRO A 29 44.65 -23.21 1.41
N GLN A 30 43.52 -23.59 2.00
CA GLN A 30 43.51 -24.28 3.30
C GLN A 30 42.83 -25.64 3.19
N ASN A 31 43.66 -26.68 3.30
CA ASN A 31 43.28 -27.98 3.82
C ASN A 31 42.55 -27.79 5.15
N ASN A 32 41.28 -28.19 5.24
CA ASN A 32 40.73 -28.87 6.41
C ASN A 32 39.35 -29.45 6.12
N THR A 33 39.18 -30.67 6.59
CA THR A 33 37.99 -31.51 6.50
C THR A 33 36.86 -30.91 7.33
N THR A 34 35.86 -30.36 6.68
CA THR A 34 34.51 -30.16 7.25
C THR A 34 33.55 -30.45 6.11
N ASN A 35 32.68 -31.43 6.31
CA ASN A 35 31.64 -31.83 5.36
C ASN A 35 30.58 -30.73 5.27
N GLU A 36 30.92 -29.60 4.67
CA GLU A 36 29.94 -28.79 3.97
C GLU A 36 29.68 -29.45 2.62
N PRO A 37 28.41 -29.61 2.18
CA PRO A 37 28.17 -29.98 0.80
C PRO A 37 28.73 -28.85 -0.05
N ARG A 38 29.92 -29.05 -0.65
CA ARG A 38 30.38 -28.22 -1.77
C ARG A 38 29.29 -28.34 -2.82
N SER A 39 28.41 -27.37 -2.86
CA SER A 39 27.42 -27.23 -3.92
C SER A 39 28.21 -27.34 -5.21
N SER A 40 27.81 -28.29 -6.06
CA SER A 40 28.47 -28.44 -7.35
C SER A 40 28.48 -27.08 -8.04
N SER A 41 29.54 -26.75 -8.77
CA SER A 41 29.63 -25.47 -9.52
C SER A 41 28.36 -25.18 -10.33
N THR A 42 27.71 -26.25 -10.81
CA THR A 42 26.40 -26.23 -11.48
C THR A 42 25.22 -25.82 -10.58
N LEU A 43 25.15 -26.32 -9.34
CA LEU A 43 24.14 -25.91 -8.36
C LEU A 43 24.36 -24.45 -7.95
N PHE A 44 25.61 -24.03 -7.76
CA PHE A 44 25.93 -22.65 -7.41
C PHE A 44 25.59 -21.66 -8.53
N ALA A 45 25.88 -22.01 -9.79
CA ALA A 45 25.49 -21.20 -10.94
C ALA A 45 23.96 -21.14 -11.12
N ALA A 46 23.26 -22.25 -10.88
CA ALA A 46 21.80 -22.29 -10.92
C ALA A 46 21.18 -21.40 -9.83
N SER A 47 21.68 -21.46 -8.59
CA SER A 47 21.23 -20.60 -7.49
C SER A 47 21.50 -19.11 -7.74
N GLN A 48 22.64 -18.75 -8.36
CA GLN A 48 22.90 -17.36 -8.76
C GLN A 48 21.91 -16.87 -9.82
N GLN A 49 21.56 -17.73 -10.78
CA GLN A 49 20.61 -17.38 -11.83
C GLN A 49 19.18 -17.25 -11.29
N GLU A 50 18.80 -18.09 -10.32
CA GLU A 50 17.54 -17.96 -9.58
C GLU A 50 17.48 -16.65 -8.79
N LEU A 51 18.54 -16.31 -8.05
CA LEU A 51 18.65 -15.05 -7.31
C LEU A 51 18.55 -13.83 -8.24
N ALA A 52 19.23 -13.86 -9.39
CA ALA A 52 19.15 -12.79 -10.38
C ALA A 52 17.74 -12.61 -10.95
N GLN A 53 17.03 -13.72 -11.22
CA GLN A 53 15.63 -13.67 -11.68
C GLN A 53 14.69 -13.13 -10.61
N ASP A 54 14.90 -13.48 -9.35
CA ASP A 54 14.08 -12.96 -8.24
C ASP A 54 14.30 -11.46 -8.06
N LEU A 55 15.56 -11.00 -8.07
CA LEU A 55 15.90 -9.57 -8.03
C LEU A 55 15.22 -8.78 -9.16
N ILE A 56 15.25 -9.30 -10.41
CA ILE A 56 14.59 -8.63 -11.54
C ILE A 56 13.08 -8.54 -11.34
N LYS A 57 12.43 -9.63 -10.90
CA LYS A 57 10.98 -9.65 -10.63
C LYS A 57 10.61 -8.68 -9.51
N LYS A 58 11.44 -8.59 -8.48
CA LYS A 58 11.24 -7.68 -7.34
C LYS A 58 11.42 -6.22 -7.74
N THR A 59 12.42 -5.88 -8.55
CA THR A 59 12.58 -4.53 -9.09
C THR A 59 11.33 -4.11 -9.89
N GLN A 60 10.80 -5.00 -10.73
CA GLN A 60 9.54 -4.74 -11.46
C GLN A 60 8.35 -4.52 -10.52
N GLN A 61 8.26 -5.26 -9.40
CA GLN A 61 7.23 -5.05 -8.38
C GLN A 61 7.37 -3.68 -7.70
N ILE A 62 8.60 -3.26 -7.40
CA ILE A 62 8.88 -1.93 -6.82
C ILE A 62 8.51 -0.82 -7.81
N GLU A 63 8.87 -0.94 -9.08
CA GLU A 63 8.51 0.04 -10.13
C GLU A 63 6.99 0.14 -10.28
N ALA A 64 6.28 -0.99 -10.34
CA ALA A 64 4.82 -0.99 -10.40
C ALA A 64 4.18 -0.36 -9.15
N LEU A 65 4.74 -0.61 -7.95
CA LEU A 65 4.27 0.01 -6.71
C LEU A 65 4.52 1.51 -6.70
N ILE A 66 5.69 1.96 -7.21
CA ILE A 66 6.00 3.38 -7.38
C ILE A 66 4.96 4.01 -8.31
N ASP A 67 4.70 3.46 -9.49
CA ASP A 67 3.74 4.02 -10.45
C ASP A 67 2.32 4.20 -9.89
N ILE A 68 1.94 3.35 -8.92
CA ILE A 68 0.61 3.38 -8.29
C ILE A 68 0.56 4.34 -7.09
N LEU A 69 1.69 4.91 -6.62
CA LEU A 69 1.70 5.81 -5.47
C LEU A 69 0.81 7.04 -5.72
N PRO A 70 -0.28 7.20 -4.95
CA PRO A 70 -1.22 8.28 -5.17
C PRO A 70 -0.58 9.61 -4.76
N GLY A 71 -0.58 10.57 -5.69
CA GLY A 71 0.02 11.90 -5.46
C GLY A 71 1.43 12.07 -6.02
N LEU A 72 2.02 11.05 -6.64
CA LEU A 72 3.24 11.22 -7.43
C LEU A 72 3.05 12.28 -8.52
N GLY A 73 4.01 13.21 -8.61
CA GLY A 73 4.00 14.29 -9.60
C GLY A 73 3.08 15.47 -9.28
N ARG A 74 2.42 15.52 -8.11
CA ARG A 74 1.67 16.70 -7.65
C ARG A 74 2.46 17.46 -6.59
N SER A 75 2.46 18.79 -6.67
CA SER A 75 3.03 19.63 -5.61
C SER A 75 2.16 19.57 -4.36
N GLN A 76 2.78 19.80 -3.21
CA GLN A 76 2.09 19.88 -1.92
C GLN A 76 0.96 20.93 -1.94
N GLU A 77 1.21 22.08 -2.55
CA GLU A 77 0.22 23.16 -2.70
C GLU A 77 -1.04 22.70 -3.46
N VAL A 78 -0.89 21.92 -4.53
CA VAL A 78 -2.02 21.36 -5.28
C VAL A 78 -2.78 20.35 -4.43
N GLN A 79 -2.08 19.58 -3.60
CA GLN A 79 -2.69 18.60 -2.71
C GLN A 79 -3.46 19.26 -1.57
N GLU A 80 -2.90 20.31 -0.97
CA GLU A 80 -3.54 21.13 0.06
C GLU A 80 -4.78 21.86 -0.49
N ALA A 81 -4.67 22.48 -1.67
CA ALA A 81 -5.81 23.09 -2.33
C ALA A 81 -6.92 22.06 -2.64
N ARG A 82 -6.55 20.84 -3.02
CA ARG A 82 -7.51 19.76 -3.24
C ARG A 82 -8.19 19.31 -1.95
N ILE A 83 -7.46 19.26 -0.83
CA ILE A 83 -8.03 18.95 0.48
C ILE A 83 -9.04 20.02 0.88
N ALA A 84 -8.67 21.30 0.78
CA ALA A 84 -9.57 22.40 1.13
C ALA A 84 -10.86 22.40 0.30
N ALA A 85 -10.77 22.13 -1.01
CA ALA A 85 -11.94 22.02 -1.87
C ALA A 85 -12.85 20.84 -1.48
N LEU A 86 -12.27 19.69 -1.12
CA LEU A 86 -13.03 18.52 -0.66
C LEU A 86 -13.71 18.77 0.69
N GLU A 87 -13.09 19.53 1.60
CA GLU A 87 -13.70 19.92 2.87
C GLU A 87 -14.92 20.83 2.68
N GLU A 88 -14.84 21.76 1.72
CA GLU A 88 -15.96 22.64 1.38
C GLU A 88 -17.12 21.86 0.72
N GLU A 89 -16.80 20.94 -0.19
CA GLU A 89 -17.77 20.03 -0.80
C GLU A 89 -18.46 19.17 0.27
N LEU A 90 -17.69 18.59 1.20
CA LEU A 90 -18.21 17.79 2.30
C LEU A 90 -19.18 18.59 3.18
N LYS A 91 -18.83 19.85 3.49
CA LYS A 91 -19.69 20.74 4.29
C LYS A 91 -21.01 21.03 3.57
N THR A 92 -20.96 21.22 2.26
CA THR A 92 -22.16 21.48 1.45
C THR A 92 -23.08 20.26 1.44
N VAL A 93 -22.52 19.08 1.16
CA VAL A 93 -23.26 17.81 1.14
C VAL A 93 -23.87 17.49 2.50
N GLU A 94 -23.19 17.78 3.60
CA GLU A 94 -23.72 17.55 4.96
C GLU A 94 -24.88 18.51 5.30
N VAL A 95 -24.86 19.74 4.80
CA VAL A 95 -25.99 20.69 4.94
C VAL A 95 -27.20 20.17 4.16
N GLU A 96 -27.01 19.76 2.91
CA GLU A 96 -28.07 19.18 2.07
C GLU A 96 -28.67 17.94 2.74
N ARG A 97 -27.82 17.06 3.27
CA ARG A 97 -28.27 15.88 4.03
C ARG A 97 -29.13 16.28 5.21
N LYS A 98 -28.76 17.29 5.99
CA LYS A 98 -29.55 17.75 7.16
C LYS A 98 -30.91 18.29 6.74
N ILE A 99 -30.98 19.06 5.66
CA ILE A 99 -32.24 19.58 5.13
C ILE A 99 -33.14 18.41 4.70
N ALA A 100 -32.61 17.48 3.91
CA ALA A 100 -33.36 16.32 3.44
C ALA A 100 -33.89 15.43 4.59
N VAL A 101 -33.09 15.26 5.64
CA VAL A 101 -33.52 14.54 6.86
C VAL A 101 -34.64 15.30 7.57
N GLY A 102 -34.52 16.62 7.73
CA GLY A 102 -35.56 17.44 8.36
C GLY A 102 -36.88 17.43 7.59
N GLU A 103 -36.84 17.53 6.26
CA GLU A 103 -38.02 17.42 5.41
C GLU A 103 -38.68 16.03 5.53
N ARG A 104 -37.87 14.97 5.59
CA ARG A 104 -38.35 13.61 5.80
C ARG A 104 -39.05 13.47 7.15
N GLU A 105 -38.48 14.00 8.22
CA GLU A 105 -39.08 13.97 9.56
C GLU A 105 -40.40 14.74 9.61
N ALA A 106 -40.46 15.94 9.03
CA ALA A 106 -41.69 16.71 8.95
C ALA A 106 -42.78 15.98 8.15
N ALA A 107 -42.42 15.31 7.05
CA ALA A 107 -43.36 14.50 6.28
C ALA A 107 -43.90 13.31 7.08
N ILE A 108 -43.06 12.67 7.92
CA ILE A 108 -43.47 11.59 8.82
C ILE A 108 -44.47 12.12 9.86
N GLU A 109 -44.20 13.27 10.50
CA GLU A 109 -45.13 13.85 11.49
C GLU A 109 -46.51 14.16 10.90
N VAL A 110 -46.54 14.69 9.67
CA VAL A 110 -47.80 14.94 8.95
C VAL A 110 -48.54 13.63 8.68
N LEU A 111 -47.83 12.61 8.23
CA LEU A 111 -48.41 11.29 7.97
C LEU A 111 -48.95 10.65 9.25
N GLU A 112 -48.21 10.73 10.36
CA GLU A 112 -48.65 10.24 11.67
C GLU A 112 -49.91 10.95 12.15
N ARG A 113 -50.01 12.27 11.96
CA ARG A 113 -51.22 13.04 12.32
C ARG A 113 -52.44 12.58 11.51
N VAL A 114 -52.27 12.36 10.20
CA VAL A 114 -53.37 11.91 9.32
C VAL A 114 -53.80 10.49 9.68
N ILE A 115 -52.86 9.56 9.87
CA ILE A 115 -53.15 8.17 10.24
C ILE A 115 -53.78 8.10 11.64
N GLY A 116 -53.25 8.86 12.60
CA GLY A 116 -53.79 8.94 13.96
C GLY A 116 -55.20 9.52 14.03
N GLY A 117 -55.54 10.46 13.13
CA GLY A 117 -56.88 11.03 13.01
C GLY A 117 -57.93 10.07 12.43
N ILE A 118 -57.53 9.11 11.60
CA ILE A 118 -58.42 8.11 10.98
C ILE A 118 -58.74 6.96 11.95
N ARG A 119 -57.95 6.77 13.00
CA ARG A 119 -58.09 5.63 13.94
C ARG A 119 -58.98 5.92 15.16
N ARG A 120 -59.58 7.10 15.29
CA ARG A 120 -60.57 7.44 16.32
C ARG A 120 -62.00 7.34 15.80
#